data_AF-A0A838T5S4-F1
#
_entry.id   AF-A0A838T5S4-F1
#
_cell.length_a   1.000
_cell.length_b   1.000
_cell.length_c   1.000
_cell.angle_alpha   90.00
_cell.angle_beta   90.00
_cell.angle_gamma   90.00
#
_symmetry.space_group_name_H-M   'P 1'
#
loop_
_entity.id
_entity.type
_entity.pdbx_description
1 polymer ?
#
loop_
_entity_poly.entity_id
_entity_poly.type
_entity_poly.pdbx_seq_one_letter_code
_entity_poly.pdbx_strand_id
1 'polypeptide(L)' 'MKIIAGHNVAFCFATMKCRNRNLRRVYEDLDFRLTIGLQKINDQWTILHEHHSIPAINS' A
#
# COMPACT_ATOMS: atom_id res chain seq x y z
N MET A 1 -10.51 2.09 -0.97
CA MET A 1 -9.50 2.00 -2.04
C MET A 1 -9.88 2.98 -3.15
N LYS A 2 -8.89 3.64 -3.78
CA LYS A 2 -9.09 4.54 -4.91
C LYS A 2 -8.02 4.26 -5.96
N ILE A 3 -8.42 4.21 -7.23
CA ILE A 3 -7.53 3.96 -8.38
C ILE A 3 -7.66 5.11 -9.37
N ILE A 4 -6.54 5.57 -9.91
CA ILE A 4 -6.47 6.53 -11.02
C ILE A 4 -5.57 5.89 -12.07
N ALA A 5 -6.11 5.62 -13.26
CA ALA A 5 -5.37 4.97 -14.34
C ALA A 5 -5.44 5.79 -15.62
N GLY A 6 -4.28 6.02 -16.22
CA GLY A 6 -4.15 6.43 -17.62
C GLY A 6 -3.78 5.24 -18.49
N HIS A 7 -3.37 5.49 -19.72
CA HIS A 7 -3.03 4.44 -20.69
C HIS A 7 -1.83 3.57 -20.24
N ASN A 8 -0.78 4.20 -19.69
CA ASN A 8 0.48 3.51 -19.38
C ASN A 8 0.95 3.70 -17.93
N VAL A 9 0.29 4.55 -17.14
CA VAL A 9 0.64 4.83 -15.73
C VAL A 9 -0.62 4.79 -14.89
N ALA A 10 -0.55 4.22 -13.70
CA ALA A 10 -1.65 4.19 -12.75
C ALA A 10 -1.16 4.38 -11.31
N PHE A 11 -2.07 4.85 -10.46
CA PHE A 11 -1.87 4.98 -9.03
C PHE A 11 -3.01 4.30 -8.27
N CYS A 12 -2.67 3.57 -7.22
CA CYS A 12 -3.63 2.97 -6.30
C CYS A 12 -3.37 3.46 -4.87
N PHE A 13 -4.43 3.82 -4.15
CA PHE A 13 -4.40 4.25 -2.76
C PHE A 13 -5.35 3.38 -1.93
N ALA A 14 -4.85 2.78 -0.87
CA ALA A 14 -5.64 1.91 0.01
C ALA A 14 -5.30 2.13 1.48
N THR A 15 -6.29 1.89 2.34
CA THR A 15 -6.08 1.66 3.77
C THR A 15 -6.09 0.16 3.98
N MET A 16 -4.99 -0.36 4.50
CA MET A 16 -4.79 -1.77 4.77
C MET A 16 -5.09 -2.04 6.23
N LYS A 17 -5.77 -3.17 6.50
CA LYS A 17 -5.97 -3.71 7.84
C LYS A 17 -5.23 -5.03 7.92
N CYS A 18 -4.16 -5.06 8.69
CA CYS A 18 -3.32 -6.24 8.86
C CYS A 18 -3.19 -6.59 10.33
N ARG A 19 -2.61 -7.76 10.59
CA ARG A 19 -2.13 -8.10 11.93
C ARG A 19 -0.64 -8.39 11.85
N ASN A 20 0.12 -7.73 12.72
CA ASN A 20 1.56 -7.99 12.85
C ASN A 20 1.81 -8.85 14.09
N ARG A 21 2.76 -9.77 14.00
CA ARG A 21 3.16 -10.58 15.14
C ARG A 21 4.26 -9.85 15.90
N ASN A 22 3.99 -9.43 17.12
CA ASN A 22 4.97 -8.77 17.96
C ASN A 22 6.05 -9.76 18.47
N LEU A 23 7.07 -9.23 19.16
CA LEU A 23 8.16 -10.03 19.73
C LEU A 23 7.68 -11.07 20.76
N ARG A 24 6.50 -10.87 21.35
CA ARG A 24 5.85 -11.79 22.31
C ARG A 24 4.96 -12.83 21.61
N ARG A 25 5.03 -12.93 20.29
CA ARG A 25 4.26 -13.87 19.45
C ARG A 25 2.74 -13.63 19.48
N VAL A 26 2.30 -12.46 19.91
CA VAL A 26 0.89 -12.03 19.89
C VAL A 26 0.63 -11.24 18.61
N TYR A 27 -0.54 -11.45 18.00
CA TYR A 27 -0.99 -10.68 16.85
C TYR A 27 -1.63 -9.38 17.31
N GLU A 28 -1.11 -8.26 16.84
CA GLU A 28 -1.63 -6.93 17.08
C GLU A 28 -2.15 -6.35 15.76
N ASP A 29 -3.25 -5.58 15.83
CA ASP A 29 -3.79 -4.92 14.65
C ASP A 29 -2.82 -3.84 14.14
N LEU A 30 -2.62 -3.79 12.82
CA LEU A 30 -1.76 -2.87 12.11
C LEU A 30 -2.54 -2.27 10.94
N ASP A 31 -3.04 -1.06 11.14
CA ASP A 31 -3.67 -0.27 10.10
C ASP A 31 -2.64 0.67 9.48
N PHE A 32 -2.50 0.64 8.15
CA PHE A 32 -1.56 1.51 7.44
C PHE A 32 -2.11 1.97 6.08
N ARG A 33 -1.51 3.02 5.53
CA ARG A 33 -1.81 3.52 4.19
C ARG A 33 -0.82 2.94 3.19
N LEU A 34 -1.35 2.43 2.09
CA LEU A 34 -0.62 1.89 0.94
C LEU A 34 -0.84 2.78 -0.27
N THR A 35 0.24 3.24 -0.88
CA THR A 35 0.22 3.91 -2.19
C THR A 35 1.09 3.10 -3.15
N ILE A 36 0.54 2.77 -4.32
CA ILE A 36 1.21 2.00 -5.37
C ILE A 36 1.27 2.85 -6.64
N GLY A 37 2.45 2.99 -7.23
CA GLY A 37 2.65 3.49 -8.59
C GLY A 37 2.90 2.33 -9.55
N LEU A 38 2.16 2.29 -10.65
CA LEU A 38 2.26 1.26 -11.68
C LEU A 38 2.60 1.85 -13.04
N GLN A 39 3.36 1.10 -13.84
CA GLN A 39 3.56 1.36 -15.26
C GLN A 39 3.16 0.13 -16.08
N LYS A 40 2.54 0.33 -17.24
CA LYS A 40 2.27 -0.74 -18.20
C LYS A 40 3.53 -1.01 -19.02
N ILE A 41 4.08 -2.21 -18.91
CA ILE A 41 5.28 -2.67 -19.62
C ILE A 41 4.90 -3.95 -20.37
N ASN A 42 5.09 -3.98 -21.69
CA ASN A 42 4.69 -5.11 -22.55
C ASN A 42 3.22 -5.53 -22.32
N ASP A 43 2.33 -4.54 -22.28
CA ASP A 43 0.90 -4.70 -22.00
C ASP A 43 0.52 -5.28 -20.64
N GLN A 44 1.47 -5.37 -19.70
CA GLN A 44 1.22 -5.81 -18.33
C GLN A 44 1.45 -4.68 -17.33
N TRP A 45 0.56 -4.52 -16.36
CA TRP A 45 0.75 -3.57 -15.28
C TRP A 45 1.81 -4.09 -14.31
N THR A 46 2.89 -3.32 -14.14
CA THR A 46 4.00 -3.62 -13.25
C THR A 46 4.04 -2.58 -12.13
N ILE A 47 4.21 -3.04 -10.89
CA ILE A 47 4.44 -2.16 -9.74
C ILE A 47 5.86 -1.61 -9.84
N LEU A 48 5.98 -0.29 -9.92
CA LEU A 48 7.29 0.39 -9.93
C LEU A 48 7.62 1.06 -8.60
N HIS A 49 6.60 1.39 -7.82
CA HIS A 49 6.79 2.05 -6.54
C HIS A 49 5.73 1.61 -5.55
N GLU A 50 6.16 1.36 -4.32
CA GLU A 50 5.30 1.18 -3.17
C GLU A 50 5.73 2.14 -2.06
N HIS A 51 4.73 2.75 -1.43
CA HIS A 51 4.94 3.56 -0.25
C HIS A 51 3.96 3.13 0.85
N HIS A 52 4.52 2.82 2.01
CA HIS A 52 3.79 2.45 3.21
C HIS A 52 3.97 3.54 4.27
N SER A 53 2.87 3.98 4.88
CA SER A 53 2.94 4.86 6.04
C SER A 53 1.94 4.45 7.10
N ILE A 54 2.39 4.46 8.35
CA ILE A 54 1.54 4.37 9.52
C ILE A 54 1.26 5.82 9.96
N PRO A 55 0.00 6.19 10.26
CA PRO A 55 -0.29 7.49 10.84
C PRO A 55 0.50 7.68 12.14
N ALA A 56 1.17 8.81 12.29
CA ALA A 56 1.67 9.19 13.61
C ALA A 56 0.46 9.39 14.52
N ILE A 57 0.36 8.60 15.58
CA ILE A 57 -0.45 8.93 16.74
C ILE A 57 0.28 10.06 17.48
N ASN A 58 -0.44 11.12 17.85
CA ASN A 58 0.12 12.29 18.54
C ASN A 58 1.06 11.82 19.65
N SER A 59 2.30 12.32 19.60
CA SER A 59 3.39 12.05 20.54
C SER A 59 3.04 12.48 21.95
#